data_AF-A0A7Y3SS75-F1
#
_entry.id   AF-A0A7Y3SS75-F1
#
_cell.length_a   1.000
_cell.length_b   1.000
_cell.length_c   1.000
_cell.angle_alpha   90.00
_cell.angle_beta   90.00
_cell.angle_gamma   90.00
#
_symmetry.space_group_name_H-M   'P 1'
#
loop_
_entity.id
_entity.type
_entity.pdbx_description
1 polymer ?
#
loop_
_entity_poly.entity_id
_entity_poly.type
_entity_poly.pdbx_seq_one_letter_code
_entity_poly.pdbx_strand_id
1 'polypeptide(L)' 'MNLKLIMLIAAVILGIILNVFIGKAAVFLFKKDGTLSRLPIRVVGIMLIINGIPAIFDILK' A
#
# COMPACT_ATOMS: atom_id res chain seq x y z
N MET A 1 2.17 22.30 -4.72
CA MET A 1 1.36 21.08 -4.51
C MET A 1 1.29 20.81 -3.02
N ASN A 2 0.11 20.53 -2.46
CA ASN A 2 -0.06 20.38 -1.02
C ASN A 2 0.73 19.14 -0.51
N LEU A 3 1.53 19.28 0.56
CA LEU A 3 2.40 18.20 1.07
C LEU A 3 1.59 16.94 1.41
N LYS A 4 0.35 17.14 1.89
CA LYS A 4 -0.63 16.07 2.15
C LYS A 4 -1.00 15.29 0.89
N LEU A 5 -1.21 15.96 -0.25
CA LEU A 5 -1.57 15.31 -1.50
C LEU A 5 -0.41 14.43 -2.00
N ILE A 6 0.83 14.90 -1.90
CA ILE A 6 2.03 14.13 -2.25
C ILE A 6 2.13 12.86 -1.39
N MET A 7 1.94 12.98 -0.07
CA MET A 7 1.99 11.84 0.83
C MET A 7 0.91 10.80 0.53
N LEU A 8 -0.30 11.24 0.20
CA LEU A 8 -1.40 10.33 -0.15
C LEU A 8 -1.16 9.60 -1.48
N ILE A 9 -0.67 10.31 -2.50
CA ILE A 9 -0.27 9.70 -3.78
C ILE A 9 0.84 8.67 -3.54
N ALA A 10 1.86 9.01 -2.76
CA ALA A 10 2.92 8.09 -2.39
C ALA A 10 2.39 6.86 -1.63
N ALA A 11 1.42 7.04 -0.72
CA ALA A 11 0.79 5.95 0.02
C ALA A 11 0.02 4.98 -0.91
N VAL A 12 -0.74 5.50 -1.88
CA VAL A 12 -1.43 4.67 -2.88
C VAL A 12 -0.44 3.90 -3.74
N ILE A 13 0.63 4.56 -4.20
CA ILE A 13 1.71 3.91 -4.97
C ILE A 13 2.37 2.80 -4.14
N LEU A 14 2.68 3.06 -2.87
CA LEU A 14 3.21 2.04 -1.94
C LEU A 14 2.24 0.88 -1.76
N GLY A 15 0.94 1.14 -1.62
CA GLY A 15 -0.08 0.10 -1.53
C GLY A 15 -0.13 -0.81 -2.77
N ILE A 16 0.01 -0.23 -3.97
CA ILE A 16 0.12 -0.97 -5.22
C ILE A 16 1.40 -1.81 -5.25
N ILE A 17 2.55 -1.22 -4.93
CA ILE A 17 3.85 -1.91 -4.93
C ILE A 17 3.82 -3.10 -3.95
N LEU A 18 3.28 -2.93 -2.74
CA LEU A 18 3.18 -3.98 -1.74
C LEU A 18 2.29 -5.15 -2.20
N ASN A 19 1.22 -4.87 -2.94
CA ASN A 19 0.34 -5.91 -3.48
C ASN A 19 0.94 -6.63 -4.71
N VAL A 20 1.63 -5.91 -5.60
CA VAL A 20 2.26 -6.47 -6.80
C VAL A 20 3.50 -7.31 -6.42
N PHE A 21 4.35 -6.80 -5.53
CA PHE A 21 5.58 -7.46 -5.11
C PHE A 21 5.43 -8.21 -3.79
N ILE A 22 4.23 -8.71 -3.48
CA ILE A 22 3.89 -9.28 -2.18
C ILE A 22 4.79 -10.44 -1.74
N GLY A 23 5.26 -11.26 -2.69
CA GLY A 23 6.18 -12.36 -2.39
C GLY A 23 7.56 -11.85 -1.95
N LYS A 24 8.09 -10.82 -2.64
CA LYS A 24 9.37 -10.19 -2.25
C LYS A 24 9.26 -9.47 -0.92
N ALA A 25 8.15 -8.77 -0.70
CA ALA A 25 7.86 -8.11 0.58
C ALA A 25 7.71 -9.14 1.72
N ALA A 26 7.06 -10.27 1.50
CA ALA A 26 6.91 -11.35 2.49
C ALA A 26 8.25 -11.96 2.87
N VAL A 27 9.12 -12.24 1.89
CA VAL A 27 10.46 -12.75 2.14
C VAL A 27 11.33 -11.71 2.84
N PHE A 28 11.23 -10.43 2.47
CA PHE A 28 11.99 -9.36 3.11
C PHE A 28 11.60 -9.15 4.58
N LEU A 29 10.29 -9.11 4.88
CA LEU A 29 9.78 -8.82 6.22
C LEU A 29 9.76 -10.03 7.15
N PHE A 30 9.31 -11.18 6.65
CA PHE A 30 9.09 -12.37 7.47
C PHE A 30 10.17 -13.44 7.27
N LYS A 31 11.15 -13.21 6.39
CA LYS A 31 12.18 -14.20 5.98
C LYS A 31 11.62 -15.54 5.49
N LYS A 32 10.31 -15.57 5.21
CA LYS A 32 9.56 -16.76 4.86
C LYS A 32 8.45 -16.39 3.90
N ASP A 33 8.45 -17.07 2.77
CA ASP A 33 7.35 -16.99 1.82
C ASP A 33 6.23 -17.97 2.22
N GLY A 34 4.99 -17.53 2.13
CA GLY A 34 3.84 -18.35 2.51
C GLY A 34 2.55 -17.54 2.57
N THR A 35 1.42 -18.24 2.47
CA THR A 35 0.08 -17.62 2.45
C THR A 35 -0.16 -16.74 3.68
N LEU A 36 0.26 -17.22 4.87
CA LEU A 36 0.13 -16.50 6.13
C LEU A 36 1.03 -15.25 6.21
N SER A 37 2.24 -15.29 5.63
CA SER A 37 3.15 -14.14 5.61
C SER A 37 2.70 -13.07 4.60
N ARG A 38 2.06 -13.49 3.50
CA ARG A 38 1.55 -12.59 2.45
C ARG A 38 0.26 -11.89 2.87
N LEU A 39 -0.60 -12.56 3.63
CA LEU A 39 -1.91 -12.05 4.05
C LEU A 39 -1.86 -10.66 4.72
N PRO A 40 -1.03 -10.42 5.76
CA PRO A 40 -0.95 -9.10 6.39
C PRO A 40 -0.43 -8.02 5.44
N ILE A 41 0.53 -8.34 4.56
CA ILE A 41 1.05 -7.38 3.57
C ILE A 41 -0.05 -7.00 2.58
N ARG A 42 -0.88 -7.97 2.17
CA ARG A 42 -2.00 -7.73 1.27
C ARG A 42 -3.02 -6.79 1.90
N VAL A 43 -3.37 -7.06 3.17
CA VAL A 43 -4.31 -6.23 3.94
C VAL A 43 -3.79 -4.79 4.05
N VAL A 44 -2.52 -4.61 4.40
CA VAL A 44 -1.90 -3.27 4.47
C VAL A 44 -1.92 -2.58 3.11
N GLY A 45 -1.51 -3.28 2.04
CA GLY A 45 -1.51 -2.72 0.70
C GLY A 45 -2.89 -2.29 0.22
N ILE A 46 -3.92 -3.11 0.47
CA ILE A 46 -5.31 -2.78 0.16
C ILE A 46 -5.81 -1.60 1.00
N MET A 47 -5.51 -1.56 2.31
CA MET A 47 -5.91 -0.45 3.19
C MET A 47 -5.31 0.88 2.74
N LEU A 48 -4.06 0.89 2.26
CA LEU A 48 -3.43 2.09 1.71
C LEU A 48 -4.16 2.60 0.47
N ILE A 49 -4.62 1.70 -0.40
CA ILE A 49 -5.36 2.05 -1.61
C ILE A 49 -6.77 2.56 -1.26
N ILE A 50 -7.51 1.82 -0.42
CA ILE A 50 -8.89 2.14 -0.04
C ILE A 50 -8.97 3.48 0.69
N ASN A 51 -8.01 3.81 1.55
CA ASN A 51 -8.02 5.08 2.27
C ASN A 51 -7.37 6.21 1.45
N GLY A 52 -6.35 5.89 0.65
CA GLY A 52 -5.59 6.88 -0.11
C GLY A 52 -6.36 7.44 -1.30
N ILE A 53 -7.07 6.61 -2.08
CA ILE A 53 -7.79 7.07 -3.28
C ILE A 53 -8.88 8.10 -2.92
N PRO A 54 -9.83 7.83 -2.00
CA PRO A 54 -10.88 8.78 -1.65
C PRO A 54 -10.31 10.09 -1.09
N ALA A 55 -9.26 10.02 -0.25
CA ALA A 55 -8.61 11.20 0.31
C ALA A 55 -7.93 12.08 -0.76
N ILE A 56 -7.39 11.48 -1.82
CA ILE A 56 -6.88 12.23 -2.97
C ILE A 56 -8.03 12.93 -3.70
N PHE A 57 -9.11 12.21 -3.97
CA PHE A 57 -10.29 12.79 -4.64
C PHE A 57 -10.94 13.93 -3.84
N ASP A 58 -10.98 13.82 -2.51
CA ASP A 58 -11.52 14.85 -1.62
C ASP A 58 -10.68 16.14 -1.64
N ILE A 59 -9.35 16.02 -1.76
CA ILE A 59 -8.45 17.19 -1.84
C ILE A 59 -8.44 17.82 -3.25
N LEU A 60 -8.72 17.03 -4.28
CA LEU A 60 -8.76 17.50 -5.67
C LEU A 60 -10.09 18.18 -6.05
N LYS A 61 -11.16 17.90 -5.29
CA LYS A 61 -12.48 18.51 -5.45
C LYS A 61 -12.51 19.93 -4.90
#